data_AF-A0A2T6BEU8-F1
#
_entry.id   AF-A0A2T6BEU8-F1
#
_cell.length_a   1.000
_cell.length_b   1.000
_cell.length_c   1.000
_cell.angle_alpha   90.00
_cell.angle_beta   90.00
_cell.angle_gamma   90.00
#
_symmetry.space_group_name_H-M   'P 1'
#
loop_
_entity.id
_entity.type
_entity.pdbx_description
1 polymer ?
#
loop_
_entity_poly.entity_id
_entity_poly.type
_entity_poly.pdbx_seq_one_letter_code
_entity_poly.pdbx_strand_id
1 'polypeptide(L)'
;MGEIWEGMAAALTLLVTLDADLVEITLRSLHVTLTAVVIASALGLPFGAWLAIRRFRYRRTAIALMNALMGLPPVVVGLIVYILLSRSGPFGVLGLLFTPTAMIIAQVIIITPLIASIAHQAIRELWAEYHDLLISLNTTRGQRIRTLIWDGRRALITAALAGFGRAIGEVGAIMIVGGNIDHATRVLTTAIALETGKGDFALALGLGFVLIGLAVIVNLAIHGLSRTEREGRW
;
A
#
# COMPACT_ATOMS: atom_id res chain seq x y z
N MET A 1 -28.87 -14.43 0.97
CA MET A 1 -28.19 -15.53 1.69
C MET A 1 -27.71 -16.63 0.75
N GLY A 2 -28.50 -17.07 -0.24
CA GLY A 2 -28.05 -18.05 -1.24
C GLY A 2 -26.77 -17.63 -1.98
N GLU A 3 -26.73 -16.40 -2.49
CA GLU A 3 -25.56 -15.86 -3.22
C GLU A 3 -24.26 -15.84 -2.38
N ILE A 4 -24.35 -15.66 -1.05
CA ILE A 4 -23.18 -15.70 -0.17
C ILE A 4 -22.65 -17.13 -0.06
N TRP A 5 -23.56 -18.11 0.08
CA TRP A 5 -23.19 -19.52 0.13
C TRP A 5 -22.62 -20.01 -1.19
N GLU A 6 -23.22 -19.60 -2.31
CA GLU A 6 -22.72 -19.86 -3.65
C GLU A 6 -21.35 -19.22 -3.89
N GLY A 7 -21.13 -17.99 -3.42
CA GLY A 7 -19.81 -17.35 -3.48
C GLY A 7 -18.76 -18.07 -2.64
N MET A 8 -19.11 -18.57 -1.45
CA MET A 8 -18.21 -19.39 -0.64
C MET A 8 -17.88 -20.73 -1.33
N ALA A 9 -18.87 -21.38 -1.93
CA ALA A 9 -18.68 -22.62 -2.70
C ALA A 9 -17.81 -22.38 -3.94
N ALA A 10 -17.99 -21.25 -4.63
CA ALA A 10 -17.18 -20.82 -5.76
C ALA A 10 -15.73 -20.56 -5.32
N ALA A 11 -15.50 -19.85 -4.22
CA ALA A 11 -14.16 -19.65 -3.65
C ALA A 11 -13.46 -20.99 -3.35
N LEU A 12 -14.18 -21.92 -2.69
CA LEU A 12 -13.64 -23.24 -2.39
C LEU A 12 -13.31 -24.01 -3.66
N THR A 13 -14.16 -23.95 -4.67
CA THR A 13 -13.94 -24.63 -5.95
C THR A 13 -12.70 -24.06 -6.62
N LEU A 14 -12.61 -22.73 -6.77
CA LEU A 14 -11.45 -22.07 -7.38
C LEU A 14 -10.13 -22.36 -6.65
N LEU A 15 -10.16 -22.44 -5.32
CA LEU A 15 -8.99 -22.79 -4.51
C LEU A 15 -8.61 -24.27 -4.63
N VAL A 16 -9.59 -25.17 -4.67
CA VAL A 16 -9.37 -26.62 -4.81
C VAL A 16 -8.91 -26.99 -6.21
N THR A 17 -9.46 -26.34 -7.24
CA THR A 17 -9.09 -26.59 -8.64
C THR A 17 -7.78 -25.91 -9.03
N LEU A 18 -7.24 -25.01 -8.20
CA LEU A 18 -6.07 -24.18 -8.51
C LEU A 18 -6.22 -23.55 -9.90
N ASP A 19 -7.36 -22.89 -10.11
CA ASP A 19 -7.67 -22.28 -11.39
C ASP A 19 -6.52 -21.38 -11.86
N ALA A 20 -6.07 -21.61 -13.10
CA ALA A 20 -4.86 -20.97 -13.62
C ALA A 20 -5.03 -19.44 -13.68
N ASP A 21 -6.23 -18.96 -14.01
CA ASP A 21 -6.54 -17.54 -14.06
C ASP A 21 -6.54 -16.95 -12.66
N LEU A 22 -7.13 -17.66 -11.67
CA LEU A 22 -7.09 -17.21 -10.28
C LEU A 22 -5.65 -17.06 -9.77
N VAL A 23 -4.80 -18.06 -10.01
CA VAL A 23 -3.39 -18.05 -9.58
C VAL A 23 -2.66 -16.88 -10.23
N GLU A 24 -2.86 -16.68 -11.54
CA GLU A 24 -2.24 -15.59 -12.27
C GLU A 24 -2.65 -14.22 -11.74
N ILE A 25 -3.94 -13.98 -11.59
CA ILE A 25 -4.50 -12.70 -11.10
C ILE A 25 -4.05 -12.46 -9.65
N THR A 26 -4.00 -13.49 -8.83
CA THR A 26 -3.51 -13.42 -7.44
C THR A 26 -2.04 -13.02 -7.38
N LEU A 27 -1.19 -13.68 -8.16
CA LEU A 27 0.25 -13.37 -8.23
C LEU A 27 0.49 -11.96 -8.76
N ARG A 28 -0.24 -11.52 -9.79
CA ARG A 28 -0.17 -10.14 -10.30
C ARG A 28 -0.59 -9.13 -9.23
N SER A 29 -1.67 -9.41 -8.50
CA SER A 29 -2.16 -8.55 -7.42
C SER A 29 -1.12 -8.36 -6.32
N LEU A 30 -0.48 -9.46 -5.90
CA LEU A 30 0.62 -9.42 -4.94
C LEU A 30 1.84 -8.70 -5.49
N HIS A 31 2.25 -9.00 -6.72
CA HIS A 31 3.42 -8.38 -7.34
C HIS A 31 3.28 -6.86 -7.41
N VAL A 32 2.15 -6.36 -7.92
CA VAL A 32 1.87 -4.92 -8.02
C VAL A 32 1.85 -4.28 -6.63
N THR A 33 1.08 -4.86 -5.70
CA THR A 33 0.88 -4.31 -4.36
C THR A 33 2.15 -4.32 -3.52
N LEU A 34 2.87 -5.45 -3.46
CA LEU A 34 4.09 -5.56 -2.66
C LEU A 34 5.20 -4.67 -3.22
N THR A 35 5.34 -4.59 -4.56
CA THR A 35 6.31 -3.70 -5.19
C THR A 35 6.01 -2.24 -4.86
N ALA A 36 4.74 -1.84 -4.94
CA ALA A 36 4.33 -0.48 -4.56
C ALA A 36 4.60 -0.19 -3.08
N VAL A 37 4.30 -1.13 -2.17
CA VAL A 37 4.58 -0.99 -0.74
C VAL A 37 6.07 -0.84 -0.47
N VAL A 38 6.92 -1.67 -1.09
CA VAL A 38 8.37 -1.58 -0.92
C VAL A 38 8.89 -0.22 -1.36
N ILE A 39 8.49 0.26 -2.53
CA ILE A 39 8.89 1.58 -3.05
C ILE A 39 8.37 2.70 -2.15
N ALA A 40 7.09 2.65 -1.79
CA ALA A 40 6.46 3.66 -0.94
C ALA A 40 7.03 3.68 0.48
N SER A 41 7.41 2.53 1.05
CA SER A 41 8.13 2.44 2.32
C SER A 41 9.55 3.00 2.21
N ALA A 42 10.26 2.68 1.13
CA ALA A 42 11.60 3.20 0.88
C ALA A 42 11.62 4.74 0.77
N LEU A 43 10.53 5.35 0.31
CA LEU A 43 10.37 6.81 0.23
C LEU A 43 9.76 7.41 1.51
N GLY A 44 8.67 6.82 1.99
CA GLY A 44 7.84 7.36 3.06
C GLY A 44 8.46 7.25 4.45
N LEU A 45 9.12 6.12 4.77
CA LEU A 45 9.78 5.92 6.06
C LEU A 45 10.90 6.95 6.33
N PRO A 46 11.89 7.15 5.42
CA PRO A 46 12.92 8.15 5.64
C PRO A 46 12.35 9.57 5.59
N PHE A 47 11.33 9.84 4.76
CA PHE A 47 10.69 11.16 4.72
C PHE A 47 9.98 11.50 6.03
N GLY A 48 9.23 10.55 6.60
CA GLY A 48 8.58 10.70 7.91
C GLY A 48 9.59 10.91 9.04
N ALA A 49 10.68 10.14 9.06
CA ALA A 49 11.76 10.29 10.04
C ALA A 49 12.50 11.62 9.91
N TRP A 50 12.77 12.06 8.68
CA TRP A 50 13.38 13.36 8.41
C TRP A 50 12.52 14.52 8.89
N LEU A 51 11.20 14.45 8.67
CA LEU A 51 10.24 15.45 9.09
C LEU A 51 10.07 15.50 10.62
N ALA A 52 10.29 14.37 11.30
CA ALA A 52 10.27 14.28 12.76
C ALA A 52 11.47 15.01 13.39
N ILE A 53 12.68 14.85 12.83
CA ILE A 53 13.92 15.38 13.38
C ILE A 53 14.21 16.83 12.95
N ARG A 54 13.98 17.16 11.67
CA ARG A 54 14.42 18.45 11.12
C ARG A 54 13.44 19.58 11.48
N ARG A 55 13.95 20.62 12.15
CA ARG A 55 13.21 21.88 12.37
C ARG A 55 13.48 22.85 11.22
N PHE A 56 12.44 23.28 10.52
CA PHE A 56 12.48 24.32 9.48
C PHE A 56 11.19 25.13 9.46
N ARG A 57 11.22 26.33 8.86
CA ARG A 57 10.13 27.34 8.91
C ARG A 57 8.75 26.79 8.53
N TYR A 58 8.69 25.96 7.48
CA TYR A 58 7.44 25.42 6.91
C TYR A 58 7.08 24.00 7.37
N ARG A 59 7.72 23.49 8.43
CA ARG A 59 7.53 22.12 8.90
C ARG A 59 6.08 21.78 9.22
N ARG A 60 5.37 22.69 9.90
CA ARG A 60 3.96 22.49 10.28
C ARG A 60 3.08 22.32 9.03
N THR A 61 3.30 23.15 8.02
CA THR A 61 2.59 23.07 6.74
C THR A 61 2.90 21.77 6.01
N ALA A 62 4.17 21.33 5.99
CA ALA A 62 4.54 20.05 5.37
C ALA A 62 3.87 18.85 6.06
N ILE A 63 3.82 18.83 7.40
CA ILE A 63 3.11 17.80 8.17
C ILE A 63 1.60 17.83 7.88
N ALA A 64 1.00 19.03 7.87
CA ALA A 64 -0.43 19.20 7.60
C ALA A 64 -0.78 18.74 6.18
N LEU A 65 0.03 19.09 5.18
CA LEU A 65 -0.15 18.65 3.80
C LEU A 65 -0.02 17.13 3.69
N MET A 66 1.04 16.54 4.26
CA MET A 66 1.23 15.09 4.26
C MET A 66 0.04 14.36 4.88
N ASN A 67 -0.49 14.87 6.00
CA ASN A 67 -1.69 14.32 6.65
C ASN A 67 -2.94 14.48 5.79
N ALA A 68 -3.11 15.64 5.12
CA ALA A 68 -4.22 15.85 4.20
C ALA A 68 -4.16 14.87 3.01
N LEU A 69 -2.95 14.55 2.52
CA LEU A 69 -2.76 13.61 1.42
C LEU A 69 -3.10 12.15 1.79
N MET A 70 -3.23 11.81 3.08
CA MET A 70 -3.72 10.49 3.50
C MET A 70 -5.17 10.25 3.04
N GLY A 71 -5.95 11.33 2.93
CA GLY A 71 -7.34 11.32 2.48
C GLY A 71 -7.53 11.51 0.98
N LEU A 72 -6.47 11.40 0.16
CA LEU A 72 -6.57 11.56 -1.29
C LEU A 72 -7.65 10.61 -1.87
N PRO A 73 -8.63 11.14 -2.63
CA PRO A 73 -9.57 10.31 -3.38
C PRO A 73 -8.80 9.48 -4.43
N PRO A 74 -8.73 8.15 -4.31
CA PRO A 74 -7.89 7.34 -5.19
C PRO A 74 -8.26 7.46 -6.66
N VAL A 75 -9.55 7.58 -6.95
CA VAL A 75 -10.11 7.78 -8.30
C VAL A 75 -9.51 9.03 -8.97
N VAL A 76 -9.37 10.13 -8.21
CA VAL A 76 -8.79 11.38 -8.74
C VAL A 76 -7.30 11.20 -9.00
N VAL A 77 -6.58 10.52 -8.10
CA VAL A 77 -5.16 10.20 -8.30
C VAL A 77 -4.98 9.33 -9.55
N GLY A 78 -5.80 8.29 -9.72
CA GLY A 78 -5.80 7.44 -10.90
C GLY A 78 -6.04 8.24 -12.19
N LEU A 79 -7.00 9.16 -12.19
CA LEU A 79 -7.26 10.02 -13.35
C LEU A 79 -6.09 10.96 -13.66
N ILE A 80 -5.45 11.54 -12.65
CA ILE A 80 -4.25 12.37 -12.84
C ILE A 80 -3.13 11.53 -13.47
N VAL A 81 -2.86 10.34 -12.94
CA VAL A 81 -1.84 9.42 -13.48
C VAL A 81 -2.18 9.00 -14.91
N TYR A 82 -3.45 8.72 -15.20
CA TYR A 82 -3.93 8.42 -16.55
C TYR A 82 -3.64 9.57 -17.53
N ILE A 83 -4.00 10.81 -17.18
CA ILE A 83 -3.79 11.97 -18.04
C ILE A 83 -2.29 12.20 -18.27
N LEU A 84 -1.46 12.01 -17.23
CA LEU A 84 -0.02 12.15 -17.33
C LEU A 84 0.64 11.12 -18.26
N LEU A 85 0.18 9.86 -18.20
CA LEU A 85 0.70 8.73 -18.98
C LEU A 85 -0.01 8.51 -20.32
N SER A 86 -1.13 9.19 -20.57
CA SER A 86 -1.83 9.21 -21.85
C SER A 86 -0.88 9.64 -22.98
N ARG A 87 -1.14 9.19 -24.21
CA ARG A 87 -0.36 9.59 -25.40
C ARG A 87 -0.26 11.11 -25.59
N SER A 88 -1.29 11.85 -25.17
CA SER A 88 -1.33 13.31 -25.20
C SER A 88 -0.72 13.97 -23.94
N GLY A 89 -0.36 13.18 -22.94
CA GLY A 89 0.23 13.63 -21.68
C GLY A 89 1.74 13.83 -21.77
N PRO A 90 2.34 14.54 -20.80
CA PRO A 90 3.77 14.82 -20.76
C PRO A 90 4.64 13.56 -20.70
N PHE A 91 4.13 12.46 -20.14
CA PHE A 91 4.83 11.18 -20.04
C PHE A 91 4.30 10.13 -21.02
N GLY A 92 3.50 10.54 -22.02
CA GLY A 92 2.92 9.64 -23.02
C GLY A 92 3.95 8.89 -23.87
N VAL A 93 5.14 9.47 -24.03
CA VAL A 93 6.27 8.85 -24.74
C VAL A 93 6.75 7.54 -24.10
N LEU A 94 6.46 7.32 -22.81
CA LEU A 94 6.86 6.11 -22.10
C LEU A 94 5.96 4.91 -22.39
N GLY A 95 4.75 5.13 -22.94
CA GLY A 95 3.83 4.05 -23.30
C GLY A 95 3.39 3.16 -22.13
N LEU A 96 3.40 3.68 -20.89
CA LEU A 96 3.16 2.89 -19.67
C LEU A 96 1.68 2.67 -19.34
N LEU A 97 0.75 3.35 -20.01
CA LEU A 97 -0.67 3.21 -19.73
C LEU A 97 -1.12 1.76 -19.98
N PHE A 98 -1.99 1.22 -19.11
CA PHE A 98 -2.41 -0.18 -19.13
C PHE A 98 -1.27 -1.18 -18.91
N THR A 99 -0.30 -0.84 -18.06
CA THR A 99 0.76 -1.74 -17.60
C THR A 99 0.77 -1.87 -16.08
N PRO A 100 1.30 -3.00 -15.53
CA PRO A 100 1.54 -3.14 -14.10
C PRO A 100 2.41 -2.01 -13.52
N THR A 101 3.35 -1.46 -14.31
CA THR A 101 4.21 -0.35 -13.88
C THR A 101 3.40 0.91 -13.58
N ALA A 102 2.43 1.25 -14.42
CA ALA A 102 1.56 2.41 -14.16
C ALA A 102 0.66 2.19 -12.93
N MET A 103 0.20 0.96 -12.70
CA MET A 103 -0.55 0.59 -11.49
C MET A 103 0.31 0.76 -10.23
N ILE A 104 1.58 0.31 -10.27
CA ILE A 104 2.55 0.49 -9.18
C ILE A 104 2.75 1.99 -8.89
N ILE A 105 2.94 2.82 -9.92
CA ILE A 105 3.11 4.28 -9.75
C ILE A 105 1.88 4.90 -9.05
N ALA A 106 0.67 4.55 -9.50
CA ALA A 106 -0.56 5.05 -8.89
C ALA A 106 -0.67 4.64 -7.42
N GLN A 107 -0.42 3.37 -7.10
CA GLN A 107 -0.42 2.89 -5.71
C GLN A 107 0.64 3.58 -4.85
N VAL A 108 1.87 3.77 -5.35
CA VAL A 108 2.95 4.47 -4.63
C VAL A 108 2.50 5.88 -4.26
N ILE A 109 1.90 6.63 -5.18
CA ILE A 109 1.41 7.99 -4.91
C ILE A 109 0.34 7.99 -3.80
N ILE A 110 -0.56 7.00 -3.81
CA ILE A 110 -1.65 6.88 -2.84
C ILE A 110 -1.14 6.49 -1.44
N ILE A 111 -0.22 5.53 -1.34
CA ILE A 111 0.16 4.94 -0.05
C ILE A 111 1.39 5.60 0.58
N THR A 112 2.25 6.28 -0.17
CA THR A 112 3.41 7.01 0.38
C THR A 112 3.04 8.02 1.47
N PRO A 113 2.05 8.93 1.29
CA PRO A 113 1.69 9.90 2.35
C PRO A 113 1.12 9.20 3.60
N LEU A 114 0.38 8.10 3.41
CA LEU A 114 -0.10 7.27 4.51
C LEU A 114 1.06 6.69 5.33
N ILE A 115 1.99 5.99 4.67
CA ILE A 115 3.16 5.38 5.33
C ILE A 115 4.02 6.46 6.00
N ALA A 116 4.27 7.57 5.31
CA ALA A 116 5.12 8.65 5.81
C ALA A 116 4.54 9.32 7.06
N SER A 117 3.22 9.51 7.14
CA SER A 117 2.60 10.13 8.30
C SER A 117 2.57 9.20 9.52
N ILE A 118 2.26 7.91 9.34
CA ILE A 118 2.35 6.94 10.44
C ILE A 118 3.80 6.82 10.93
N ALA A 119 4.77 6.76 10.00
CA ALA A 119 6.19 6.76 10.34
C ALA A 119 6.62 8.02 11.08
N HIS A 120 6.15 9.20 10.65
CA HIS A 120 6.41 10.46 11.35
C HIS A 120 5.88 10.44 12.79
N GLN A 121 4.69 9.90 13.03
CA GLN A 121 4.11 9.79 14.37
C GLN A 121 4.97 8.89 15.28
N ALA A 122 5.31 7.68 14.80
CA ALA A 122 6.15 6.74 15.55
C ALA A 122 7.55 7.30 15.85
N ILE A 123 8.20 7.91 14.86
CA ILE A 123 9.55 8.45 15.02
C ILE A 123 9.55 9.71 15.90
N ARG A 124 8.47 10.50 15.88
CA ARG A 124 8.35 11.68 16.75
C ARG A 124 8.34 11.29 18.23
N GLU A 125 7.68 10.19 18.58
CA GLU A 125 7.65 9.66 19.93
C GLU A 125 9.05 9.20 20.38
N LEU A 126 9.72 8.37 19.56
CA LEU A 126 11.10 7.95 19.82
C LEU A 126 12.08 9.12 19.88
N TRP A 127 11.88 10.14 19.04
CA TRP A 127 12.71 11.34 19.05
C TRP A 127 12.54 12.14 20.34
N ALA A 128 11.35 12.14 20.96
CA ALA A 128 11.14 12.81 22.24
C ALA A 128 11.86 12.07 23.38
N GLU A 129 11.90 10.75 23.34
CA GLU A 129 12.61 9.92 24.33
C GLU A 129 14.14 10.01 24.18
N TYR A 130 14.66 9.90 22.95
CA TYR A 130 16.11 9.87 22.70
C TYR A 130 16.74 11.23 22.43
N HIS A 131 15.99 12.33 22.54
CA HIS A 131 16.44 13.67 22.15
C HIS A 131 17.77 14.05 22.81
N ASP A 132 17.78 14.02 24.14
CA ASP A 132 18.89 14.53 24.95
C ASP A 132 20.10 13.60 24.86
N LEU A 133 19.87 12.28 24.78
CA LEU A 133 20.91 11.27 24.61
C LEU A 133 21.62 11.40 23.26
N LEU A 134 20.87 11.54 22.17
CA LEU A 134 21.46 11.65 20.83
C LEU A 134 22.19 12.98 20.63
N ILE A 135 21.74 14.04 21.31
CA ILE A 135 22.41 15.35 21.30
C ILE A 135 23.69 15.32 22.13
N SER A 136 23.68 14.71 23.31
CA SER A 136 24.88 14.64 24.17
C SER A 136 26.03 13.85 23.53
N LEU A 137 25.70 12.86 22.70
CA LEU A 137 26.66 12.11 21.87
C LEU A 137 27.12 12.85 20.60
N ASN A 138 26.72 14.11 20.42
CA ASN A 138 27.05 14.95 19.26
C ASN A 138 26.72 14.28 17.90
N THR A 139 25.65 13.50 17.84
CA THR A 139 25.31 12.74 16.63
C THR A 139 24.86 13.64 15.48
N THR A 140 25.31 13.33 14.27
CA THR A 140 24.84 13.99 13.04
C THR A 140 23.38 13.67 12.76
N ARG A 141 22.72 14.47 11.92
CA ARG A 141 21.30 14.26 11.59
C ARG A 141 21.04 12.92 10.90
N GLY A 142 21.94 12.49 10.02
CA GLY A 142 21.82 11.20 9.33
C GLY A 142 21.93 10.02 10.29
N GLN A 143 22.86 10.09 11.26
CA GLN A 143 22.98 9.09 12.33
C GLN A 143 21.68 9.00 13.13
N ARG A 144 21.11 10.15 13.55
CA ARG A 144 19.82 10.18 14.26
C ARG A 144 18.70 9.51 13.48
N ILE A 145 18.52 9.86 12.21
CA ILE A 145 17.49 9.24 11.35
C ILE A 145 17.69 7.73 11.29
N ARG A 146 18.90 7.26 11.01
CA ARG A 146 19.20 5.83 10.87
C ARG A 146 18.97 5.07 12.18
N THR A 147 19.38 5.64 13.31
CA THR A 147 19.16 5.06 14.65
C THR A 147 17.68 4.95 14.97
N LEU A 148 16.89 6.01 14.75
CA LEU A 148 15.46 5.98 15.04
C LEU A 148 14.69 5.04 14.11
N ILE A 149 15.07 4.95 12.83
CA ILE A 149 14.47 3.97 11.90
C ILE A 149 14.78 2.54 12.36
N TRP A 150 16.00 2.29 12.81
CA TRP A 150 16.40 0.97 13.28
C TRP A 150 15.67 0.55 14.57
N ASP A 151 15.58 1.47 15.54
CA ASP A 151 14.91 1.20 16.81
C ASP A 151 13.38 1.12 16.62
N GLY A 152 12.82 2.06 15.86
CA GLY A 152 11.40 2.11 15.52
C GLY A 152 10.94 1.09 14.48
N ARG A 153 11.80 0.18 14.01
CA ARG A 153 11.50 -0.75 12.90
C ARG A 153 10.17 -1.49 13.05
N ARG A 154 9.77 -1.85 14.27
CA ARG A 154 8.50 -2.55 14.54
C ARG A 154 7.30 -1.66 14.24
N ALA A 155 7.32 -0.43 14.76
CA ALA A 155 6.29 0.57 14.46
C ALA A 155 6.30 0.97 12.97
N LEU A 156 7.47 1.02 12.34
CA LEU A 156 7.59 1.29 10.91
C LEU A 156 7.07 0.13 10.03
N ILE A 157 7.18 -1.12 10.49
CA ILE A 157 6.54 -2.27 9.83
C ILE A 157 5.02 -2.11 9.91
N THR A 158 4.46 -1.68 11.05
CA THR A 158 3.02 -1.37 11.15
C THR A 158 2.61 -0.27 10.16
N ALA A 159 3.44 0.75 9.96
CA ALA A 159 3.20 1.78 8.95
C ALA A 159 3.16 1.19 7.53
N ALA A 160 4.10 0.30 7.20
CA ALA A 160 4.12 -0.40 5.92
C ALA A 160 2.91 -1.33 5.72
N LEU A 161 2.49 -2.05 6.78
CA LEU A 161 1.30 -2.90 6.78
C LEU A 161 0.02 -2.10 6.56
N ALA A 162 -0.10 -0.91 7.15
CA ALA A 162 -1.21 -0.01 6.87
C ALA A 162 -1.22 0.43 5.39
N GLY A 163 -0.05 0.70 4.81
CA GLY A 163 0.11 0.95 3.38
C GLY A 163 -0.30 -0.24 2.51
N PHE A 164 0.11 -1.46 2.89
CA PHE A 164 -0.30 -2.70 2.22
C PHE A 164 -1.81 -2.90 2.26
N GLY A 165 -2.44 -2.74 3.42
CA GLY A 165 -3.90 -2.85 3.58
C GLY A 165 -4.66 -1.86 2.70
N ARG A 166 -4.14 -0.63 2.54
CA ARG A 166 -4.71 0.35 1.60
C ARG A 166 -4.50 -0.04 0.14
N ALA A 167 -3.32 -0.53 -0.22
CA ALA A 167 -2.99 -0.86 -1.61
C ALA A 167 -3.71 -2.13 -2.12
N ILE A 168 -3.80 -3.19 -1.29
CA ILE A 168 -4.43 -4.46 -1.68
C ILE A 168 -5.94 -4.33 -1.92
N GLY A 169 -6.59 -3.38 -1.24
CA GLY A 169 -8.01 -3.06 -1.40
C GLY A 169 -8.30 -1.97 -2.44
N GLU A 170 -7.28 -1.42 -3.10
CA GLU A 170 -7.48 -0.34 -4.06
C GLU A 170 -8.08 -0.87 -5.37
N VAL A 171 -9.20 -0.29 -5.79
CA VAL A 171 -9.91 -0.63 -7.03
C VAL A 171 -9.88 0.56 -7.99
N GLY A 172 -10.23 1.75 -7.50
CA GLY A 172 -10.57 2.89 -8.34
C GLY A 172 -9.40 3.40 -9.18
N ALA A 173 -8.27 3.66 -8.54
CA ALA A 173 -7.09 4.14 -9.25
C ALA A 173 -6.54 3.10 -10.24
N ILE A 174 -6.56 1.83 -9.82
CA ILE A 174 -6.02 0.72 -10.59
C ILE A 174 -6.87 0.43 -11.81
N MET A 175 -8.20 0.44 -11.68
CA MET A 175 -9.13 0.24 -12.80
C MET A 175 -8.97 1.33 -13.87
N ILE A 176 -8.71 2.58 -13.47
CA ILE A 176 -8.52 3.69 -14.42
C ILE A 176 -7.19 3.56 -15.17
N VAL A 177 -6.10 3.26 -14.45
CA VAL A 177 -4.73 3.30 -15.01
C VAL A 177 -4.34 1.98 -15.69
N GLY A 178 -4.70 0.85 -15.08
CA GLY A 178 -4.40 -0.50 -15.54
C GLY A 178 -5.52 -1.11 -16.37
N GLY A 179 -6.77 -0.74 -16.15
CA GLY A 179 -7.93 -1.44 -16.71
C GLY A 179 -8.12 -2.82 -16.10
N ASN A 180 -8.79 -3.70 -16.83
CA ASN A 180 -8.98 -5.11 -16.45
C ASN A 180 -8.64 -6.03 -17.64
N ILE A 181 -7.43 -5.90 -18.18
CA ILE A 181 -7.03 -6.59 -19.40
C ILE A 181 -6.56 -8.00 -19.05
N ASP A 182 -7.13 -8.98 -19.74
CA ASP A 182 -6.82 -10.39 -19.54
C ASP A 182 -5.33 -10.67 -19.78
N HIS A 183 -4.75 -11.48 -18.91
CA HIS A 183 -3.33 -11.82 -18.90
C HIS A 183 -2.35 -10.61 -19.00
N ALA A 184 -2.79 -9.39 -18.69
CA ALA A 184 -1.95 -8.19 -18.76
C ALA A 184 -2.02 -7.34 -17.48
N THR A 185 -3.21 -6.90 -17.08
CA THR A 185 -3.37 -5.98 -15.94
C THR A 185 -4.46 -6.38 -14.96
N ARG A 186 -5.16 -7.49 -15.22
CA ARG A 186 -6.20 -8.02 -14.34
C ARG A 186 -5.62 -8.35 -12.96
N VAL A 187 -6.22 -7.75 -11.93
CA VAL A 187 -5.97 -8.00 -10.51
C VAL A 187 -7.28 -8.36 -9.80
N LEU A 188 -7.20 -8.90 -8.59
CA LEU A 188 -8.37 -9.39 -7.85
C LEU A 188 -9.43 -8.29 -7.68
N THR A 189 -9.02 -7.07 -7.33
CA THR A 189 -9.92 -5.93 -7.12
C THR A 189 -10.66 -5.50 -8.39
N THR A 190 -9.98 -5.49 -9.54
CA THR A 190 -10.60 -5.14 -10.83
C THR A 190 -11.47 -6.26 -11.38
N ALA A 191 -11.08 -7.53 -11.13
CA ALA A 191 -11.88 -8.68 -11.48
C ALA A 191 -13.20 -8.70 -10.68
N ILE A 192 -13.15 -8.50 -9.35
CA ILE A 192 -14.36 -8.39 -8.52
C ILE A 192 -15.31 -7.30 -9.06
N ALA A 193 -14.77 -6.12 -9.39
CA ALA A 193 -15.56 -5.03 -9.95
C ALA A 193 -16.18 -5.39 -11.32
N LEU A 194 -15.44 -6.06 -12.20
CA LEU A 194 -15.95 -6.49 -13.50
C LEU A 194 -17.08 -7.51 -13.36
N GLU A 195 -16.90 -8.54 -12.53
CA GLU A 195 -17.87 -9.63 -12.37
C GLU A 195 -19.15 -9.15 -11.69
N THR A 196 -19.01 -8.24 -10.72
CA THR A 196 -20.15 -7.51 -10.15
C THR A 196 -20.89 -6.71 -11.23
N GLY A 197 -20.16 -6.06 -12.14
CA GLY A 197 -20.75 -5.30 -13.26
C GLY A 197 -21.46 -6.16 -14.30
N LYS A 198 -21.10 -7.44 -14.43
CA LYS A 198 -21.79 -8.43 -15.27
C LYS A 198 -23.02 -9.05 -14.59
N GLY A 199 -23.18 -8.83 -13.29
CA GLY A 199 -24.23 -9.48 -12.48
C GLY A 199 -23.85 -10.88 -11.98
N ASP A 200 -22.61 -11.32 -12.14
CA ASP A 200 -22.11 -12.58 -11.58
C ASP A 200 -21.61 -12.36 -10.14
N PHE A 201 -22.57 -12.20 -9.23
CA PHE A 201 -22.26 -11.96 -7.82
C PHE A 201 -21.62 -13.17 -7.13
N ALA A 202 -21.91 -14.39 -7.58
CA ALA A 202 -21.33 -15.60 -7.02
C ALA A 202 -19.81 -15.62 -7.25
N LEU A 203 -19.36 -15.40 -8.49
CA LEU A 203 -17.93 -15.37 -8.80
C LEU A 203 -17.25 -14.14 -8.18
N ALA A 204 -17.91 -12.97 -8.19
CA ALA A 204 -17.38 -11.77 -7.54
C ALA A 204 -17.15 -11.95 -6.03
N LEU A 205 -18.11 -12.55 -5.32
CA LEU A 205 -17.97 -12.90 -3.90
C LEU A 205 -16.89 -13.96 -3.69
N GLY A 206 -16.80 -14.95 -4.58
CA GLY A 206 -15.74 -15.96 -4.54
C GLY A 206 -14.33 -15.35 -4.59
N LEU A 207 -14.09 -14.48 -5.57
CA LEU A 207 -12.84 -13.71 -5.67
C LEU A 207 -12.62 -12.79 -4.46
N GLY A 208 -13.70 -12.20 -3.92
CA GLY A 208 -13.66 -11.38 -2.72
C GLY A 208 -13.18 -12.14 -1.48
N PHE A 209 -13.68 -13.35 -1.26
CA PHE A 209 -13.22 -14.20 -0.16
C PHE A 209 -11.75 -14.62 -0.32
N VAL A 210 -11.32 -14.92 -1.55
CA VAL A 210 -9.90 -15.20 -1.83
C VAL A 210 -9.03 -13.97 -1.51
N LEU A 211 -9.44 -12.78 -1.93
CA LEU A 211 -8.71 -11.53 -1.64
C LEU A 211 -8.62 -11.26 -0.13
N ILE A 212 -9.71 -11.45 0.62
CA ILE A 212 -9.73 -11.28 2.08
C ILE A 212 -8.79 -12.28 2.74
N GLY A 213 -8.89 -13.57 2.39
CA GLY A 213 -8.02 -14.62 2.92
C GLY A 213 -6.55 -14.32 2.65
N LEU A 214 -6.23 -13.91 1.41
CA LEU A 214 -4.89 -13.52 1.02
C LEU A 214 -4.37 -12.32 1.83
N ALA A 215 -5.17 -11.26 1.96
CA ALA A 215 -4.79 -10.07 2.70
C ALA A 215 -4.51 -10.41 4.18
N VAL A 216 -5.34 -11.25 4.79
CA VAL A 216 -5.16 -11.72 6.17
C VAL A 216 -3.89 -12.56 6.29
N ILE A 217 -3.67 -13.53 5.41
CA ILE A 217 -2.48 -14.39 5.44
C ILE A 217 -1.20 -13.56 5.32
N VAL A 218 -1.15 -12.63 4.36
CA VAL A 218 0.03 -11.76 4.16
C VAL A 218 0.26 -10.86 5.37
N ASN A 219 -0.79 -10.24 5.92
CA ASN A 219 -0.68 -9.41 7.13
C ASN A 219 -0.20 -10.23 8.34
N LEU A 220 -0.77 -11.41 8.58
CA LEU A 220 -0.39 -12.29 9.69
C LEU A 220 1.04 -12.82 9.51
N ALA A 221 1.43 -13.21 8.30
CA ALA A 221 2.79 -13.66 8.02
C ALA A 221 3.81 -12.56 8.32
N ILE A 222 3.58 -11.34 7.83
CA ILE A 222 4.46 -10.20 8.10
C ILE A 222 4.46 -9.86 9.59
N HIS A 223 3.28 -9.79 10.22
CA HIS A 223 3.14 -9.47 11.65
C HIS A 223 3.84 -10.50 12.56
N GLY A 224 3.70 -11.79 12.24
CA GLY A 224 4.36 -12.89 12.95
C GLY A 224 5.87 -12.86 12.78
N LEU A 225 6.36 -12.59 11.56
CA LEU A 225 7.80 -12.42 11.30
C LEU A 225 8.38 -11.21 12.02
N SER A 226 7.62 -10.10 12.10
CA SER A 226 8.07 -8.86 12.72
C SER A 226 8.03 -8.87 14.25
N ARG A 227 7.39 -9.89 14.87
CA ARG A 227 7.12 -9.97 16.32
C ARG A 227 6.71 -8.59 16.85
N THR A 228 5.74 -7.96 16.21
CA THR A 228 5.44 -6.53 16.44
C THR A 228 5.01 -6.27 17.88
N GLU A 229 4.49 -7.30 18.55
CA GLU A 229 4.32 -7.33 20.00
C GLU A 229 5.67 -7.43 20.71
N ARG A 230 6.05 -6.35 21.39
CA ARG A 230 6.83 -6.50 22.62
C ARG A 230 5.86 -7.05 23.66
N GLU A 231 6.21 -8.17 24.30
CA GLU A 231 5.78 -8.42 25.67
C GLU A 231 5.95 -7.10 26.42
N GLY A 232 4.83 -6.52 26.85
CA GLY A 232 4.84 -5.29 27.62
C GLY A 232 5.79 -5.49 28.78
N ARG A 233 6.76 -4.59 28.93
CA ARG A 233 7.46 -4.42 30.21
C ARG A 233 6.42 -3.88 31.18
N TRP A 234 5.71 -4.79 31.82
CA TRP A 234 5.08 -4.59 33.12
C TRP A 234 5.99 -5.24 34.17
#